data_AF-A0A835S3S9-F1
#
_entry.id   AF-A0A835S3S9-F1
#
_cell.length_a   1.000
_cell.length_b   1.000
_cell.length_c   1.000
_cell.angle_alpha   90.00
_cell.angle_beta   90.00
_cell.angle_gamma   90.00
#
_symmetry.space_group_name_H-M   'P 1'
#
loop_
_entity.id
_entity.type
_entity.pdbx_description
1 polymer ?
#
loop_
_entity_poly.entity_id
_entity_poly.type
_entity_poly.pdbx_seq_one_letter_code
_entity_poly.pdbx_strand_id
1 'polypeptide(L)'
;MAFVTVAALPFIVVPKAERRKTGYYVEGDSSLREEPWRSDLGSDHGEGNGPESTSAVDLKLLKPSNIIFVLNKAIQKVVFEKDGILEQIGEGKGYIDMSTVDVDTSSRINEAITNKGGRFLEAPVSGSKKPAEDGQLVILAAGDKVLYDEVVPAFNVLERRLFSGICGSGAK
;
A
#
# COMPACT_ATOMS: atom_id res chain seq x y z
N MET A 1 -4.78 14.49 15.11
CA MET A 1 -3.61 14.09 14.31
C MET A 1 -3.86 12.65 13.89
N ALA A 2 -3.97 12.35 12.60
CA ALA A 2 -4.23 10.98 12.14
C ALA A 2 -2.95 10.16 12.22
N PHE A 3 -2.98 9.07 12.97
CA PHE A 3 -1.90 8.08 12.95
C PHE A 3 -2.07 7.22 11.71
N VAL A 4 -1.08 7.26 10.84
CA VAL A 4 -1.01 6.45 9.63
C VAL A 4 0.18 5.55 9.78
N THR A 5 -0.02 4.27 9.51
CA THR A 5 1.10 3.34 9.38
C THR A 5 1.27 3.06 7.91
N VAL A 6 2.51 3.20 7.45
CA VAL A 6 2.84 2.98 6.05
C VAL A 6 3.72 1.75 5.97
N ALA A 7 3.11 0.62 5.71
CA ALA A 7 3.79 -0.60 5.33
C ALA A 7 4.05 -0.59 3.80
N ALA A 8 4.58 0.52 3.27
CA ALA A 8 4.82 0.68 1.85
C ALA A 8 6.17 1.38 1.58
N LEU A 9 7.06 0.66 0.90
CA LEU A 9 8.38 1.11 0.42
C LEU A 9 8.38 2.46 -0.34
N PRO A 10 7.37 2.82 -1.17
CA PRO A 10 7.37 4.08 -1.92
C PRO A 10 7.49 5.32 -1.03
N PHE A 11 6.91 5.30 0.18
CA PHE A 11 7.00 6.43 1.11
C PHE A 11 8.29 6.41 1.94
N ILE A 12 8.92 5.24 2.13
CA ILE A 12 10.16 5.11 2.89
C ILE A 12 11.31 5.82 2.17
N VAL A 13 11.32 5.76 0.84
CA VAL A 13 12.33 6.42 -0.01
C VAL A 13 12.11 7.93 -0.15
N VAL A 14 10.89 8.44 0.10
CA VAL A 14 10.62 9.88 0.15
C VAL A 14 11.36 10.53 1.33
N PRO A 15 12.04 11.68 1.15
CA PRO A 15 12.72 12.38 2.25
C PRO A 15 11.81 12.64 3.45
N LYS A 16 12.35 12.46 4.68
CA LYS A 16 11.57 12.63 5.93
C LYS A 16 10.95 14.03 6.07
N ALA A 17 11.60 15.06 5.52
CA ALA A 17 11.08 16.43 5.52
C ALA A 17 9.80 16.55 4.67
N GLU A 18 9.75 15.90 3.51
CA GLU A 18 8.59 15.90 2.62
C GLU A 18 7.43 15.10 3.23
N ARG A 19 7.71 13.93 3.82
CA ARG A 19 6.71 13.14 4.54
C ARG A 19 5.97 13.94 5.61
N ARG A 20 6.68 14.80 6.35
CA ARG A 20 6.06 15.64 7.41
C ARG A 20 5.05 16.65 6.87
N LYS A 21 5.14 17.04 5.59
CA LYS A 21 4.20 18.00 4.97
C LYS A 21 2.82 17.38 4.72
N THR A 22 2.72 16.06 4.72
CA THR A 22 1.45 15.34 4.51
C THR A 22 0.48 15.46 5.69
N GLY A 23 0.97 15.84 6.87
CA GLY A 23 0.18 15.80 8.12
C GLY A 23 0.04 14.40 8.72
N TYR A 24 0.65 13.37 8.10
CA TYR A 24 0.68 12.02 8.61
C TYR A 24 2.00 11.70 9.34
N TYR A 25 1.89 10.91 10.39
CA TYR A 25 3.03 10.16 10.90
C TYR A 25 3.28 8.98 9.96
N VAL A 26 4.53 8.69 9.61
CA VAL A 26 4.89 7.61 8.69
C VAL A 26 5.92 6.74 9.39
N GLU A 27 5.47 5.58 9.85
CA GLU A 27 6.33 4.54 10.43
C GLU A 27 6.45 3.40 9.42
N GLY A 28 7.68 3.10 9.02
CA GLY A 28 7.97 2.04 8.07
C GLY A 28 8.31 0.76 8.82
N ASP A 29 7.70 -0.34 8.42
CA ASP A 29 8.08 -1.65 8.94
C ASP A 29 9.41 -2.10 8.32
N SER A 30 10.45 -2.17 9.15
CA SER A 30 11.78 -2.63 8.73
C SER A 30 11.87 -4.12 8.41
N SER A 31 10.84 -4.92 8.72
CA SER A 31 10.75 -6.33 8.34
C SER A 31 10.56 -6.51 6.83
N LEU A 32 9.93 -5.53 6.17
CA LEU A 32 9.73 -5.47 4.71
C LEU A 32 10.99 -5.05 3.92
N ARG A 33 12.18 -5.07 4.54
CA ARG A 33 13.45 -4.58 3.96
C ARG A 33 14.10 -5.50 2.92
N GLU A 34 13.58 -6.69 2.69
CA GLU A 34 14.15 -7.63 1.71
C GLU A 34 13.45 -7.44 0.36
N GLU A 35 14.16 -6.77 -0.54
CA GLU A 35 13.73 -6.14 -1.80
C GLU A 35 13.69 -7.08 -3.02
N PRO A 36 12.79 -6.84 -4.01
CA PRO A 36 13.01 -7.14 -5.42
C PRO A 36 13.77 -6.05 -6.20
N TRP A 37 13.91 -4.85 -5.65
CA TRP A 37 14.47 -3.67 -6.36
C TRP A 37 16.00 -3.58 -6.36
N ARG A 38 16.69 -4.63 -5.90
CA ARG A 38 18.15 -4.65 -5.77
C ARG A 38 18.90 -4.98 -7.06
N SER A 39 18.20 -5.43 -8.10
CA SER A 39 18.76 -5.70 -9.42
C SER A 39 17.73 -5.34 -10.48
N ASP A 40 17.98 -4.23 -11.17
CA ASP A 40 17.72 -4.09 -12.60
C ASP A 40 16.25 -4.16 -13.05
N LEU A 41 15.57 -3.01 -13.22
CA LEU A 41 14.55 -2.89 -14.27
C LEU A 41 15.24 -2.70 -15.63
N GLY A 42 16.01 -3.73 -15.97
CA GLY A 42 16.50 -4.07 -17.29
C GLY A 42 16.20 -5.55 -17.50
N SER A 43 15.46 -5.83 -18.57
CA SER A 43 15.16 -7.16 -19.14
C SER A 43 14.32 -8.16 -18.33
N ASP A 44 13.12 -8.34 -18.86
CA ASP A 44 12.52 -9.64 -19.21
C ASP A 44 11.56 -10.33 -18.22
N HIS A 45 10.51 -10.89 -18.80
CA HIS A 45 9.52 -11.72 -18.14
C HIS A 45 10.19 -13.01 -17.67
N GLY A 46 10.32 -13.18 -16.36
CA GLY A 46 10.77 -14.43 -15.76
C GLY A 46 10.13 -14.63 -14.40
N GLU A 47 9.28 -15.65 -14.28
CA GLU A 47 8.84 -16.21 -13.00
C GLU A 47 10.07 -16.68 -12.22
N GLY A 48 10.58 -15.82 -11.34
CA GLY A 48 11.73 -16.10 -10.47
C GLY A 48 11.29 -16.29 -9.03
N ASN A 49 11.40 -17.52 -8.53
CA ASN A 49 11.34 -17.89 -7.11
C ASN A 49 12.51 -17.23 -6.34
N GLY A 50 12.36 -15.96 -5.94
CA GLY A 50 13.14 -15.36 -4.86
C GLY A 50 12.53 -15.74 -3.50
N PRO A 51 13.28 -15.67 -2.37
CA PRO A 51 12.72 -15.95 -1.06
C PRO A 51 11.54 -15.00 -0.79
N GLU A 52 10.34 -15.56 -0.75
CA GLU A 52 9.11 -14.88 -0.40
C GLU A 52 9.24 -14.42 1.06
N SER A 53 9.62 -13.17 1.29
CA SER A 53 9.76 -12.63 2.66
C SER A 53 8.37 -12.58 3.29
N THR A 54 8.03 -13.63 4.03
CA THR A 54 6.79 -13.84 4.78
C THR A 54 6.76 -13.05 6.09
N SER A 55 7.66 -12.07 6.28
CA SER A 55 7.75 -11.40 7.58
C SER A 55 6.49 -10.58 7.81
N ALA A 56 5.68 -11.06 8.74
CA ALA A 56 4.44 -10.46 9.21
C ALA A 56 4.61 -8.95 9.38
N VAL A 57 3.67 -8.19 8.81
CA VAL A 57 3.56 -6.75 9.08
C VAL A 57 3.54 -6.55 10.59
N ASP A 58 4.37 -5.68 11.14
CA ASP A 58 4.41 -5.44 12.59
C ASP A 58 3.04 -4.93 13.06
N LEU A 59 2.23 -5.86 13.58
CA LEU A 59 0.87 -5.60 14.02
C LEU A 59 0.78 -4.54 15.12
N LYS A 60 1.88 -4.31 15.87
CA LYS A 60 1.92 -3.25 16.89
C LYS A 60 1.80 -1.88 16.26
N LEU A 61 2.27 -1.72 15.02
CA LEU A 61 2.14 -0.49 14.25
C LEU A 61 0.73 -0.32 13.67
N LEU A 62 -0.02 -1.41 13.45
CA LEU A 62 -1.36 -1.34 12.84
C LEU A 62 -2.45 -0.94 13.85
N LYS A 63 -2.37 -1.42 15.08
CA LYS A 63 -3.37 -1.14 16.13
C LYS A 63 -3.66 0.36 16.35
N PRO A 64 -2.66 1.25 16.52
CA PRO A 64 -2.94 2.67 16.74
C PRO A 64 -3.35 3.43 15.47
N SER A 65 -3.24 2.82 14.27
CA SER A 65 -3.32 3.56 13.01
C SER A 65 -4.66 3.47 12.32
N ASN A 66 -5.21 4.60 11.90
CA ASN A 66 -6.52 4.65 11.24
C ASN A 66 -6.43 4.38 9.75
N ILE A 67 -5.25 4.55 9.15
CA ILE A 67 -5.02 4.35 7.72
C ILE A 67 -3.74 3.52 7.56
N ILE A 68 -3.83 2.47 6.74
CA ILE A 68 -2.76 1.48 6.52
C ILE A 68 -2.48 1.41 5.02
N PHE A 69 -1.27 1.75 4.61
CA PHE A 69 -0.79 1.54 3.23
C PHE A 69 0.03 0.27 3.16
N VAL A 70 -0.20 -0.57 2.15
CA VAL A 70 0.48 -1.86 2.00
C VAL A 70 1.00 -2.01 0.58
N LEU A 71 2.26 -2.43 0.45
CA LEU A 71 2.82 -2.86 -0.84
C LEU A 71 3.59 -4.15 -0.61
N ASN A 72 3.04 -5.28 -1.05
CA ASN A 72 3.65 -6.60 -0.83
C ASN A 72 3.34 -7.56 -2.00
N LYS A 73 4.33 -8.35 -2.43
CA LYS A 73 4.14 -9.35 -3.50
C LYS A 73 3.29 -10.55 -3.05
N ALA A 74 3.32 -10.89 -1.77
CA ALA A 74 2.55 -11.96 -1.14
C ALA A 74 1.31 -11.40 -0.42
N ILE A 75 0.60 -10.45 -1.05
CA ILE A 75 -0.46 -9.68 -0.38
C ILE A 75 -1.57 -10.56 0.19
N GLN A 76 -1.93 -11.65 -0.49
CA GLN A 76 -2.97 -12.56 0.01
C GLN A 76 -2.54 -13.21 1.34
N LYS A 77 -1.28 -13.61 1.49
CA LYS A 77 -0.79 -14.18 2.74
C LYS A 77 -0.82 -13.12 3.84
N VAL A 78 -0.25 -11.95 3.56
CA VAL A 78 -0.18 -10.82 4.51
C VAL A 78 -1.57 -10.37 4.99
N VAL A 79 -2.58 -10.42 4.12
CA VAL A 79 -3.95 -10.04 4.47
C VAL A 79 -4.66 -11.16 5.24
N PHE A 80 -4.62 -12.39 4.75
CA PHE A 80 -5.52 -13.47 5.17
C PHE A 80 -4.94 -14.47 6.19
N GLU A 81 -3.62 -14.53 6.37
CA GLU A 81 -3.03 -15.45 7.35
C GLU A 81 -3.35 -15.03 8.79
N LYS A 82 -3.14 -15.98 9.71
CA LYS A 82 -3.22 -15.72 11.16
C LYS A 82 -2.25 -14.60 11.52
N ASP A 83 -2.68 -13.69 12.38
CA ASP A 83 -1.91 -12.51 12.74
C ASP A 83 -1.62 -11.62 11.50
N GLY A 84 -2.51 -11.67 10.49
CA GLY A 84 -2.47 -10.86 9.29
C GLY A 84 -3.22 -9.53 9.43
N ILE A 85 -3.22 -8.74 8.36
CA ILE A 85 -3.82 -7.39 8.36
C ILE A 85 -5.32 -7.44 8.66
N LEU A 86 -6.03 -8.45 8.16
CA LEU A 86 -7.49 -8.54 8.31
C LEU A 86 -7.93 -8.63 9.78
N GLU A 87 -7.09 -9.14 10.68
CA GLU A 87 -7.36 -9.18 12.12
C GLU A 87 -7.26 -7.81 12.79
N GLN A 88 -6.68 -6.80 12.13
CA GLN A 88 -6.54 -5.42 12.62
C GLN A 88 -7.55 -4.45 12.01
N ILE A 89 -8.39 -4.92 11.08
CA ILE A 89 -9.38 -4.11 10.39
C ILE A 89 -10.69 -4.08 11.18
N GLY A 90 -11.29 -2.89 11.20
CA GLY A 90 -12.54 -2.61 11.90
C GLY A 90 -13.08 -1.24 11.49
N GLU A 91 -14.16 -0.82 12.14
CA GLU A 91 -14.77 0.50 11.92
C GLU A 91 -13.74 1.62 12.07
N GLY A 92 -13.76 2.59 11.15
CA GLY A 92 -12.84 3.73 11.13
C GLY A 92 -11.44 3.43 10.58
N LYS A 93 -11.12 2.17 10.24
CA LYS A 93 -9.86 1.80 9.57
C LYS A 93 -9.98 1.93 8.06
N GLY A 94 -8.95 2.47 7.42
CA GLY A 94 -8.75 2.47 5.97
C GLY A 94 -7.56 1.60 5.58
N TYR A 95 -7.75 0.76 4.57
CA TYR A 95 -6.72 -0.08 3.96
C TYR A 95 -6.48 0.38 2.52
N ILE A 96 -5.22 0.66 2.20
CA ILE A 96 -4.79 1.07 0.87
C ILE A 96 -3.82 0.02 0.32
N ASP A 97 -4.25 -0.69 -0.72
CA ASP A 97 -3.40 -1.64 -1.44
C ASP A 97 -2.64 -0.95 -2.55
N MET A 98 -1.33 -0.86 -2.44
CA MET A 98 -0.45 -0.33 -3.47
C MET A 98 0.26 -1.43 -4.26
N SER A 99 -0.05 -2.69 -3.97
CA SER A 99 0.52 -3.85 -4.65
C SER A 99 -0.02 -3.95 -6.07
N THR A 100 0.79 -4.48 -7.00
CA THR A 100 0.30 -4.83 -8.33
C THR A 100 -0.28 -6.24 -8.26
N VAL A 101 -1.60 -6.34 -8.30
CA VAL A 101 -2.36 -7.61 -8.29
C VAL A 101 -3.44 -7.61 -9.36
N ASP A 102 -3.97 -8.79 -9.64
CA ASP A 102 -5.12 -9.00 -10.50
C ASP A 102 -6.44 -8.52 -9.88
N VAL A 103 -7.45 -8.35 -10.73
CA VAL A 103 -8.78 -7.84 -10.37
C VAL A 103 -9.47 -8.73 -9.35
N ASP A 104 -9.34 -10.06 -9.47
CA ASP A 104 -10.00 -11.01 -8.57
C ASP A 104 -9.38 -10.94 -7.17
N THR A 105 -8.04 -10.87 -7.09
CA THR A 105 -7.32 -10.65 -5.84
C THR A 105 -7.72 -9.34 -5.17
N SER A 106 -7.74 -8.22 -5.92
CA SER A 106 -8.13 -6.92 -5.37
C SER A 106 -9.58 -6.93 -4.86
N SER A 107 -10.50 -7.50 -5.64
CA SER A 107 -11.91 -7.61 -5.28
C SER A 107 -12.12 -8.46 -4.02
N ARG A 108 -11.41 -9.59 -3.92
CA ARG A 108 -11.45 -10.45 -2.73
C ARG A 108 -10.94 -9.75 -1.47
N ILE A 109 -9.87 -8.96 -1.58
CA ILE A 109 -9.35 -8.18 -0.45
C ILE A 109 -10.36 -7.09 -0.08
N ASN A 110 -10.90 -6.35 -1.05
CA ASN A 110 -11.94 -5.35 -0.82
C ASN A 110 -13.12 -5.92 -0.04
N GLU A 111 -13.69 -7.05 -0.49
CA GLU A 111 -14.79 -7.73 0.21
C GLU A 111 -14.41 -8.10 1.65
N ALA A 112 -13.22 -8.66 1.87
CA ALA A 112 -12.79 -9.05 3.20
C ALA A 112 -12.65 -7.84 4.15
N ILE A 113 -12.01 -6.77 3.67
CA ILE A 113 -11.80 -5.52 4.43
C ILE A 113 -13.15 -4.88 4.78
N THR A 114 -14.05 -4.77 3.81
CA THR A 114 -15.37 -4.13 3.99
C THR A 114 -16.30 -4.98 4.88
N ASN A 115 -16.25 -6.31 4.79
CA ASN A 115 -16.99 -7.21 5.69
C ASN A 115 -16.55 -7.08 7.16
N LYS A 116 -15.33 -6.60 7.41
CA LYS A 116 -14.84 -6.27 8.76
C LYS A 116 -15.21 -4.86 9.22
N GLY A 117 -15.88 -4.07 8.38
CA GLY A 117 -16.23 -2.66 8.65
C GLY A 117 -15.13 -1.66 8.30
N GLY A 118 -14.06 -2.10 7.63
CA GLY A 118 -13.02 -1.22 7.11
C GLY A 118 -13.39 -0.58 5.77
N ARG A 119 -12.62 0.41 5.36
CA ARG A 119 -12.68 1.02 4.02
C ARG A 119 -11.51 0.56 3.18
N PHE A 120 -11.73 0.32 1.90
CA PHE A 120 -10.72 -0.19 0.97
C PHE A 120 -10.47 0.78 -0.18
N LEU A 121 -9.21 0.93 -0.54
CA LEU A 121 -8.75 1.64 -1.73
C LEU A 121 -7.62 0.84 -2.38
N GLU A 122 -7.75 0.47 -3.64
CA GLU A 122 -6.58 0.06 -4.41
C GLU A 122 -5.89 1.31 -4.98
N ALA A 123 -4.58 1.29 -5.03
CA ALA A 123 -3.72 2.37 -5.51
C ALA A 123 -2.37 1.82 -6.02
N PRO A 124 -2.37 0.84 -6.95
CA PRO A 124 -1.13 0.33 -7.53
C PRO A 124 -0.30 1.46 -8.12
N VAL A 125 1.02 1.34 -7.95
CA VAL A 125 1.99 2.33 -8.37
C VAL A 125 2.84 1.84 -9.54
N SER A 126 3.11 2.73 -10.49
CA SER A 126 4.05 2.51 -11.57
C SER A 126 5.22 3.48 -11.49
N GLY A 127 6.44 2.97 -11.48
CA GLY A 127 7.67 3.76 -11.42
C GLY A 127 8.73 3.07 -10.57
N SER A 128 9.99 3.48 -10.72
CA SER A 128 11.12 2.92 -9.98
C SER A 128 11.51 3.78 -8.78
N LYS A 129 12.56 3.38 -8.05
CA LYS A 129 13.06 4.09 -6.87
C LYS A 129 13.30 5.59 -7.12
N LYS A 130 13.94 5.95 -8.23
CA LYS A 130 14.27 7.36 -8.51
C LYS A 130 13.01 8.21 -8.75
N PRO A 131 12.03 7.78 -9.58
CA PRO A 131 10.71 8.40 -9.61
C PRO A 131 10.00 8.50 -8.25
N ALA A 132 10.09 7.50 -7.37
CA ALA A 132 9.52 7.60 -6.03
C ALA A 132 10.19 8.69 -5.18
N GLU A 133 11.51 8.79 -5.23
CA GLU A 133 12.28 9.83 -4.54
C GLU A 133 11.96 11.23 -5.07
N ASP A 134 11.70 11.34 -6.38
CA ASP A 134 11.44 12.60 -7.08
C ASP A 134 9.97 13.05 -7.04
N GLY A 135 9.07 12.23 -6.49
CA GLY A 135 7.64 12.52 -6.50
C GLY A 135 7.00 12.37 -7.89
N GLN A 136 7.34 11.30 -8.61
CA GLN A 136 6.96 11.05 -10.00
C GLN A 136 6.46 9.63 -10.31
N LEU A 137 5.89 8.85 -9.36
CA LEU A 137 5.25 7.58 -9.76
C LEU A 137 3.95 7.88 -10.54
N VAL A 138 3.20 6.83 -10.86
CA VAL A 138 1.81 6.93 -11.30
C VAL A 138 0.93 6.02 -10.42
N ILE A 139 -0.03 6.62 -9.72
CA ILE A 139 -0.99 5.96 -8.84
C ILE A 139 -2.31 5.86 -9.59
N LEU A 140 -2.79 4.63 -9.74
CA LEU A 140 -4.10 4.32 -10.31
C LEU A 140 -5.06 3.94 -9.18
N ALA A 141 -5.69 4.93 -8.57
CA ALA A 141 -6.53 4.71 -7.39
C ALA A 141 -7.97 4.33 -7.77
N ALA A 142 -8.56 3.38 -7.05
CA ALA A 142 -9.98 3.05 -7.18
C ALA A 142 -10.55 2.44 -5.89
N GLY A 143 -11.86 2.57 -5.67
CA GLY A 143 -12.53 2.13 -4.44
C GLY A 143 -13.15 3.29 -3.66
N ASP A 144 -13.04 3.25 -2.33
CA ASP A 144 -13.73 4.17 -1.43
C ASP A 144 -13.30 5.63 -1.65
N LYS A 145 -14.26 6.48 -2.04
CA LYS A 145 -14.02 7.89 -2.34
C LYS A 145 -13.68 8.72 -1.11
N VAL A 146 -14.25 8.40 0.05
CA VAL A 146 -13.99 9.14 1.29
C VAL A 146 -12.57 8.85 1.76
N LEU A 147 -12.17 7.57 1.73
CA LEU A 147 -10.81 7.15 2.03
C LEU A 147 -9.83 7.76 1.03
N TYR A 148 -10.15 7.78 -0.27
CA TYR A 148 -9.33 8.45 -1.28
C TYR A 148 -9.10 9.93 -0.92
N ASP A 149 -10.17 10.69 -0.67
CA ASP A 149 -10.09 12.11 -0.34
C ASP A 149 -9.26 12.32 0.95
N GLU A 150 -9.39 11.42 1.93
CA GLU A 150 -8.61 11.40 3.16
C GLU A 150 -7.12 11.15 2.94
N VAL A 151 -6.71 10.43 1.88
CA VAL A 151 -5.29 10.09 1.63
C VAL A 151 -4.64 10.90 0.52
N VAL A 152 -5.38 11.78 -0.17
CA VAL A 152 -4.83 12.70 -1.19
C VAL A 152 -3.56 13.43 -0.72
N PRO A 153 -3.47 13.98 0.51
CA PRO A 153 -2.25 14.63 0.97
C PRO A 153 -1.03 13.70 1.01
N ALA A 154 -1.22 12.39 1.23
CA ALA A 154 -0.15 11.39 1.18
C ALA A 154 0.26 11.11 -0.27
N PHE A 155 -0.70 10.94 -1.17
CA PHE A 155 -0.40 10.74 -2.59
C PHE A 155 0.31 11.95 -3.24
N ASN A 156 0.05 13.17 -2.77
CA ASN A 156 0.69 14.38 -3.33
C ASN A 156 2.21 14.42 -3.15
N VAL A 157 2.78 13.71 -2.16
CA VAL A 157 4.25 13.61 -2.01
C VAL A 157 4.85 12.49 -2.87
N LEU A 158 3.99 11.64 -3.45
CA LEU A 158 4.39 10.60 -4.38
C LEU A 158 4.25 11.06 -5.84
N GLU A 159 3.13 11.70 -6.29
CA GLU A 159 2.97 12.26 -7.67
C GLU A 159 1.56 12.85 -8.04
N ARG A 160 1.26 12.90 -9.37
CA ARG A 160 -0.06 12.96 -10.04
C ARG A 160 -0.82 11.62 -10.03
N ARG A 161 -2.08 11.68 -9.59
CA ARG A 161 -3.00 10.55 -9.44
C ARG A 161 -4.09 10.50 -10.52
N LEU A 162 -4.50 9.28 -10.90
CA LEU A 162 -5.76 9.02 -11.60
C LEU A 162 -6.69 8.27 -10.65
N PHE A 163 -7.96 8.65 -10.60
CA PHE A 163 -8.96 7.99 -9.75
C PHE A 163 -10.18 7.54 -10.57
N SER A 164 -10.51 6.24 -10.50
CA SER A 164 -11.62 5.65 -11.26
C SER A 164 -12.89 5.41 -10.40
N GLY A 165 -12.77 5.31 -9.08
CA GLY A 165 -13.87 5.03 -8.15
C GLY A 165 -14.40 3.58 -8.17
N ILE A 166 -14.17 2.82 -9.23
CA ILE A 166 -14.60 1.42 -9.33
C ILE A 166 -13.43 0.48 -8.99
N CYS A 167 -13.54 -0.28 -7.90
CA CYS A 167 -12.55 -1.31 -7.52
C CYS A 167 -12.28 -2.27 -8.70
N GLY A 168 -11.01 -2.61 -8.90
CA GLY A 168 -10.53 -3.40 -10.04
C GLY A 168 -10.09 -2.55 -11.24
N SER A 169 -10.36 -1.24 -11.27
CA SER A 169 -9.93 -0.36 -12.37
C SER A 169 -8.45 0.00 -12.35
N GLY A 170 -7.78 -0.13 -11.19
CA GLY A 170 -6.35 0.09 -11.03
C GLY A 170 -5.53 -1.21 -11.12
N ALA A 171 -6.15 -2.36 -10.83
CA ALA A 171 -5.54 -3.70 -10.91
C ALA A 171 -5.09 -4.04 -12.36
N LYS A 172 -4.14 -4.98 -12.49
CA LYS A 172 -3.56 -5.38 -13.80
C LYS A 172 -3.86 -6.82 -14.15
#